data_AF-A0A7X8SJJ9-F1
#
_entry.id   AF-A0A7X8SJJ9-F1
#
_cell.length_a   1.000
_cell.length_b   1.000
_cell.length_c   1.000
_cell.angle_alpha   90.00
_cell.angle_beta   90.00
_cell.angle_gamma   90.00
#
_symmetry.space_group_name_H-M   'P 1'
#
loop_
_entity.id
_entity.type
_entity.pdbx_description
1 polymer ?
#
loop_
_entity_poly.entity_id
_entity_poly.type
_entity_poly.pdbx_seq_one_letter_code
_entity_poly.pdbx_strand_id
1 'polypeptide(L)'
;MIENLPNWIDLTFIVTCISTIILFHFSNGKPKKLTLLIIVWSTMQSILAYIGFYQITDSIPPRFGLVLIPTTFLIIYGLLSKQQKWIFEKRETKISTFLHSIRLPVEIVLFGLYTHKMIPGLMTFEGRNYDIFMGITAPLIGLLFMKKIISKKALIAWNVIGLILVLFILFNGILSAELPFQQFGFEQPNRGINYFPFVLLPATIVPIVIWTHISDIIKLRKEIKTTTQQDV
;
A
#
# COMPACT_ATOMS: atom_id res chain seq x y z
N MET A 1 7.41 21.02 0.85
CA MET A 1 8.26 19.95 0.28
C MET A 1 9.46 19.74 1.19
N ILE A 2 10.19 18.65 1.04
CA ILE A 2 11.44 18.44 1.79
C ILE A 2 12.55 19.21 1.09
N GLU A 3 13.22 20.12 1.79
CA GLU A 3 14.31 20.91 1.21
C GLU A 3 15.52 20.04 0.86
N ASN A 4 16.20 20.37 -0.24
CA ASN A 4 17.42 19.70 -0.72
C ASN A 4 17.25 18.20 -1.05
N LEU A 5 16.02 17.72 -1.22
CA LEU A 5 15.79 16.35 -1.67
C LEU A 5 16.00 16.26 -3.20
N PRO A 6 16.77 15.28 -3.71
CA PRO A 6 16.94 15.09 -5.15
C PRO A 6 15.59 14.84 -5.85
N ASN A 7 15.34 15.58 -6.95
CA ASN A 7 14.09 15.52 -7.71
C ASN A 7 13.69 14.10 -8.18
N TRP A 8 14.66 13.21 -8.38
CA TRP A 8 14.39 11.83 -8.79
C TRP A 8 13.61 11.05 -7.72
N ILE A 9 13.77 11.37 -6.44
CA ILE A 9 13.05 10.70 -5.33
C ILE A 9 11.57 11.05 -5.40
N ASP A 10 11.25 12.34 -5.48
CA ASP A 10 9.88 12.84 -5.62
C ASP A 10 9.22 12.30 -6.89
N LEU A 11 9.92 12.39 -8.03
CA LEU A 11 9.39 11.94 -9.32
C LEU A 11 9.11 10.43 -9.32
N THR A 12 10.05 9.63 -8.81
CA THR A 12 9.88 8.17 -8.69
C THR A 12 8.66 7.84 -7.83
N PHE A 13 8.49 8.56 -6.72
CA PHE A 13 7.37 8.33 -5.82
C PHE A 13 6.02 8.72 -6.45
N ILE A 14 5.94 9.85 -7.15
CA ILE A 14 4.74 10.29 -7.87
C ILE A 14 4.38 9.28 -8.96
N VAL A 15 5.35 8.85 -9.79
CA VAL A 15 5.14 7.84 -10.83
C VAL A 15 4.67 6.52 -10.22
N THR A 16 5.21 6.13 -9.08
CA THR A 16 4.81 4.91 -8.36
C THR A 16 3.38 5.01 -7.84
N CYS A 17 2.98 6.15 -7.29
CA CYS A 17 1.60 6.40 -6.85
C CYS A 17 0.62 6.35 -8.02
N ILE A 18 0.92 7.03 -9.13
CA ILE A 18 0.08 7.01 -10.34
C ILE A 18 -0.03 5.58 -10.88
N SER A 19 1.09 4.86 -10.98
CA SER A 19 1.13 3.46 -11.43
C SER A 19 0.30 2.55 -10.53
N THR A 20 0.32 2.78 -9.21
CA THR A 20 -0.50 2.03 -8.25
C THR A 20 -1.99 2.24 -8.52
N ILE A 21 -2.43 3.48 -8.76
CA ILE A 21 -3.83 3.79 -9.07
C ILE A 21 -4.26 3.18 -10.41
N ILE A 22 -3.38 3.22 -11.42
CA ILE A 22 -3.62 2.61 -12.74
C ILE A 22 -3.78 1.10 -12.61
N LEU A 23 -2.81 0.41 -11.98
CA LEU A 23 -2.87 -1.05 -11.78
C LEU A 23 -4.08 -1.45 -10.93
N PHE A 24 -4.44 -0.64 -9.93
CA PHE A 24 -5.66 -0.83 -9.16
C PHE A 24 -6.92 -0.72 -10.04
N HIS A 25 -7.00 0.30 -10.90
CA HIS A 25 -8.13 0.48 -11.81
C HIS A 25 -8.32 -0.74 -12.73
N PHE A 26 -7.24 -1.22 -13.35
CA PHE A 26 -7.31 -2.37 -14.26
C PHE A 26 -7.57 -3.69 -13.53
N SER A 27 -6.96 -3.92 -12.37
CA SER A 27 -7.16 -5.16 -11.59
C SER A 27 -8.55 -5.29 -10.97
N ASN A 28 -9.37 -4.24 -11.00
CA ASN A 28 -10.71 -4.21 -10.40
C ASN A 28 -11.84 -3.98 -11.44
N GLY A 29 -11.60 -4.27 -12.72
CA GLY A 29 -12.63 -4.14 -13.74
C GLY A 29 -12.97 -2.69 -14.11
N LYS A 30 -11.97 -1.79 -14.02
CA LYS A 30 -12.05 -0.38 -14.43
C LYS A 30 -13.13 0.45 -13.72
N PRO A 31 -13.20 0.45 -12.37
CA PRO A 31 -14.29 1.10 -11.64
C PRO A 31 -14.11 2.63 -11.61
N LYS A 32 -14.59 3.33 -12.65
CA LYS A 32 -14.39 4.79 -12.84
C LYS A 32 -14.71 5.63 -11.59
N LYS A 33 -15.83 5.36 -10.91
CA LYS A 33 -16.24 6.11 -9.71
C LYS A 33 -15.26 5.96 -8.54
N LEU A 34 -14.80 4.72 -8.29
CA LEU A 34 -13.84 4.43 -7.23
C LEU A 34 -12.45 5.00 -7.57
N THR A 35 -12.05 4.89 -8.83
CA THR A 35 -10.78 5.49 -9.30
C THR A 35 -10.80 7.01 -9.16
N LEU A 36 -11.91 7.67 -9.54
CA LEU A 36 -12.06 9.10 -9.34
C LEU A 36 -12.01 9.47 -7.85
N LEU A 37 -12.67 8.70 -6.99
CA LEU A 37 -12.62 8.90 -5.54
C LEU A 37 -11.17 8.82 -5.01
N ILE A 38 -10.40 7.81 -5.44
CA ILE A 38 -8.99 7.65 -5.05
C ILE A 38 -8.16 8.84 -5.55
N ILE A 39 -8.36 9.29 -6.80
CA ILE A 39 -7.65 10.46 -7.34
C ILE A 39 -7.96 11.72 -6.54
N VAL A 40 -9.25 12.01 -6.30
CA VAL A 40 -9.68 13.17 -5.51
C VAL A 40 -9.09 13.10 -4.10
N TRP A 41 -9.12 11.92 -3.48
CA TRP A 41 -8.50 11.67 -2.19
C TRP A 41 -6.99 11.95 -2.20
N SER A 42 -6.23 11.35 -3.12
CA SER A 42 -4.78 11.57 -3.24
C SER A 42 -4.44 13.04 -3.48
N THR A 43 -5.20 13.73 -4.34
CA THR A 43 -5.01 15.17 -4.58
C THR A 43 -5.27 16.00 -3.33
N MET A 44 -6.36 15.72 -2.60
CA MET A 44 -6.69 16.43 -1.36
C MET A 44 -5.59 16.24 -0.30
N GLN A 45 -5.13 15.01 -0.11
CA GLN A 45 -4.04 14.67 0.83
C GLN A 45 -2.72 15.34 0.42
N SER A 46 -2.45 15.41 -0.89
CA SER A 46 -1.28 16.11 -1.44
C SER A 46 -1.32 17.61 -1.14
N ILE A 47 -2.47 18.27 -1.34
CA ILE A 47 -2.65 19.70 -1.05
C ILE A 47 -2.43 19.96 0.44
N LEU A 48 -3.05 19.15 1.31
CA LEU A 48 -2.90 19.30 2.76
C LEU A 48 -1.43 19.13 3.20
N ALA A 49 -0.71 18.14 2.68
CA ALA A 49 0.71 17.97 2.99
C ALA A 49 1.58 19.09 2.42
N TYR A 50 1.23 19.61 1.23
CA TYR A 50 1.96 20.71 0.61
C TYR A 50 1.87 22.01 1.42
N ILE A 51 0.70 22.33 1.97
CA ILE A 51 0.51 23.52 2.85
C ILE A 51 1.01 23.29 4.28
N GLY A 52 1.63 22.16 4.58
CA GLY A 52 2.19 21.85 5.90
C GLY A 52 1.19 21.37 6.95
N PHE A 53 -0.03 20.98 6.55
CA PHE A 53 -1.08 20.56 7.49
C PHE A 53 -0.62 19.42 8.42
N TYR A 54 0.07 18.41 7.87
CA TYR A 54 0.56 17.23 8.61
C TYR A 54 1.89 17.44 9.35
N GLN A 55 2.54 18.59 9.16
CA GLN A 55 3.80 18.91 9.86
C GLN A 55 3.53 19.35 11.31
N ILE A 56 2.28 19.67 11.65
CA ILE A 56 1.83 19.94 13.01
C ILE A 56 1.49 18.60 13.68
N THR A 57 2.40 18.12 14.53
CA THR A 57 2.39 16.77 15.10
C THR A 57 1.96 16.69 16.55
N ASP A 58 1.85 17.82 17.24
CA ASP A 58 1.53 17.97 18.66
C ASP A 58 0.02 18.14 18.94
N SER A 59 -0.83 18.10 17.90
CA SER A 59 -2.27 18.24 18.05
C SER A 59 -2.94 17.01 18.66
N ILE A 60 -4.02 17.23 19.43
CA ILE A 60 -4.87 16.15 19.96
C ILE A 60 -6.33 16.40 19.46
N PRO A 61 -6.89 15.53 18.59
CA PRO A 61 -6.28 14.33 18.02
C PRO A 61 -5.17 14.64 17.00
N PRO A 62 -4.23 13.70 16.76
CA PRO A 62 -3.18 13.87 15.75
C PRO A 62 -3.78 14.07 14.36
N ARG A 63 -3.35 15.13 13.66
CA ARG A 63 -3.81 15.44 12.29
C ARG A 63 -3.61 14.29 11.31
N PHE A 64 -2.56 13.50 11.52
CA PHE A 64 -2.26 12.31 10.73
C PHE A 64 -3.38 11.25 10.79
N GLY A 65 -4.26 11.31 11.80
CA GLY A 65 -5.49 10.51 11.85
C GLY A 65 -6.41 10.72 10.65
N LEU A 66 -6.38 11.91 9.99
CA LEU A 66 -7.12 12.16 8.76
C LEU A 66 -6.65 11.30 7.58
N VAL A 67 -5.45 10.71 7.64
CA VAL A 67 -4.96 9.76 6.64
C VAL A 67 -5.43 8.34 6.99
N LEU A 68 -5.17 7.92 8.23
CA LEU A 68 -5.33 6.52 8.65
C LEU A 68 -6.80 6.13 8.85
N ILE A 69 -7.62 7.01 9.42
CA ILE A 69 -8.99 6.69 9.79
C ILE A 69 -9.85 6.46 8.52
N PRO A 70 -9.90 7.37 7.53
CA PRO A 70 -10.73 7.16 6.34
C PRO A 70 -10.29 5.96 5.50
N THR A 71 -8.98 5.75 5.36
CA THR A 71 -8.46 4.61 4.59
C THR A 71 -8.80 3.27 5.25
N THR A 72 -8.70 3.19 6.58
CA THR A 72 -9.12 2.01 7.34
C THR A 72 -10.62 1.75 7.19
N PHE A 73 -11.46 2.79 7.29
CA PHE A 73 -12.90 2.66 7.07
C PHE A 73 -13.24 2.20 5.66
N LEU A 74 -12.54 2.68 4.63
CA LEU A 74 -12.75 2.24 3.25
C LEU A 74 -12.41 0.76 3.06
N ILE A 75 -11.34 0.26 3.68
CA ILE A 75 -10.98 -1.17 3.66
C ILE A 75 -12.08 -1.99 4.34
N ILE A 76 -12.52 -1.59 5.54
CA ILE A 76 -13.59 -2.28 6.28
C ILE A 76 -14.90 -2.27 5.47
N TYR A 77 -15.27 -1.14 4.88
CA TYR A 77 -16.43 -1.02 4.01
C TYR A 77 -16.35 -1.96 2.80
N GLY A 78 -15.16 -2.14 2.24
CA GLY A 78 -14.91 -3.08 1.16
C GLY A 78 -15.14 -4.55 1.55
N LEU A 79 -15.04 -4.89 2.84
CA LEU A 79 -15.26 -6.25 3.33
C LEU A 79 -16.73 -6.64 3.44
N LEU A 80 -17.67 -5.72 3.23
CA LEU A 80 -19.10 -6.00 3.26
C LEU A 80 -19.54 -6.93 2.11
N SER A 81 -20.62 -7.68 2.31
CA SER A 81 -21.07 -8.75 1.41
C SER A 81 -21.34 -8.28 -0.03
N LYS A 82 -21.93 -7.09 -0.21
CA LYS A 82 -22.20 -6.50 -1.53
C LYS A 82 -20.91 -6.21 -2.29
N GLN A 83 -19.89 -5.71 -1.60
CA GLN A 83 -18.58 -5.36 -2.15
C GLN A 83 -17.80 -6.64 -2.47
N GLN A 84 -17.87 -7.65 -1.60
CA GLN A 84 -17.29 -8.98 -1.89
C GLN A 84 -17.91 -9.63 -3.14
N LYS A 85 -19.22 -9.45 -3.36
CA LYS A 85 -19.86 -9.92 -4.61
C LYS A 85 -19.25 -9.22 -5.83
N TRP A 86 -19.08 -7.90 -5.78
CA TRP A 86 -18.41 -7.14 -6.85
C TRP A 86 -16.96 -7.58 -7.06
N ILE A 87 -16.19 -7.81 -6.00
CA ILE A 87 -14.82 -8.35 -6.08
C ILE A 87 -14.81 -9.66 -6.87
N PHE A 88 -15.70 -10.58 -6.54
CA PHE A 88 -15.77 -11.87 -7.22
C PHE A 88 -16.06 -11.74 -8.72
N GLU A 89 -16.94 -10.81 -9.10
CA GLU A 89 -17.37 -10.60 -10.49
C GLU A 89 -16.39 -9.81 -11.34
N LYS A 90 -15.67 -8.84 -10.77
CA LYS A 90 -14.93 -7.83 -11.55
C LYS A 90 -13.42 -7.86 -11.37
N ARG A 91 -12.92 -8.45 -10.27
CA ARG A 91 -11.50 -8.44 -9.97
C ARG A 91 -10.73 -9.36 -10.90
N GLU A 92 -9.51 -8.99 -11.28
CA GLU A 92 -8.61 -9.78 -12.12
C GLU A 92 -7.34 -10.16 -11.34
N THR A 93 -7.35 -11.35 -10.73
CA THR A 93 -6.28 -11.81 -9.81
C THR A 93 -4.90 -11.90 -10.48
N LYS A 94 -4.88 -12.09 -11.80
CA LYS A 94 -3.64 -12.09 -12.58
C LYS A 94 -2.99 -10.72 -12.58
N ILE A 95 -3.77 -9.66 -12.80
CA ILE A 95 -3.28 -8.28 -12.87
C ILE A 95 -2.96 -7.75 -11.47
N SER A 96 -3.79 -8.08 -10.47
CA SER A 96 -3.58 -7.64 -9.09
C SER A 96 -2.25 -8.11 -8.50
N THR A 97 -1.79 -9.30 -8.86
CA THR A 97 -0.50 -9.82 -8.37
C THR A 97 0.65 -8.91 -8.79
N PHE A 98 0.65 -8.40 -10.04
CA PHE A 98 1.67 -7.46 -10.52
C PHE A 98 1.64 -6.10 -9.83
N LEU A 99 0.50 -5.70 -9.24
CA LEU A 99 0.40 -4.46 -8.48
C LEU A 99 1.46 -4.40 -7.39
N HIS A 100 1.76 -5.51 -6.73
CA HIS A 100 2.75 -5.54 -5.64
C HIS A 100 4.18 -5.22 -6.09
N SER A 101 4.48 -5.23 -7.40
CA SER A 101 5.79 -4.79 -7.92
C SER A 101 6.10 -3.34 -7.61
N ILE A 102 5.08 -2.49 -7.39
CA ILE A 102 5.23 -1.09 -6.98
C ILE A 102 5.99 -0.95 -5.65
N ARG A 103 6.09 -2.01 -4.85
CA ARG A 103 6.81 -1.98 -3.58
C ARG A 103 8.30 -1.81 -3.80
N LEU A 104 8.87 -2.34 -4.89
CA LEU A 104 10.29 -2.18 -5.19
C LEU A 104 10.70 -0.69 -5.36
N PRO A 105 10.04 0.12 -6.22
CA PRO A 105 10.35 1.55 -6.29
C PRO A 105 9.99 2.31 -5.01
N VAL A 106 8.95 1.90 -4.25
CA VAL A 106 8.71 2.47 -2.91
C VAL A 106 9.90 2.25 -1.99
N GLU A 107 10.47 1.04 -1.94
CA GLU A 107 11.63 0.73 -1.09
C GLU A 107 12.87 1.54 -1.48
N ILE A 108 13.10 1.76 -2.78
CA ILE A 108 14.18 2.63 -3.26
C ILE A 108 13.97 4.07 -2.78
N VAL A 109 12.74 4.58 -2.85
CA VAL A 109 12.40 5.92 -2.33
C VAL A 109 12.58 6.00 -0.81
N LEU A 110 12.11 5.00 -0.06
CA LEU A 110 12.26 4.96 1.39
C LEU A 110 13.74 4.96 1.80
N PHE A 111 14.58 4.20 1.09
CA PHE A 111 16.02 4.25 1.32
C PHE A 111 16.60 5.64 1.04
N GLY A 112 16.19 6.29 -0.05
CA GLY A 112 16.57 7.68 -0.33
C GLY A 112 16.13 8.66 0.77
N LEU A 113 14.94 8.49 1.34
CA LEU A 113 14.48 9.29 2.48
C LEU A 113 15.30 9.02 3.75
N TYR A 114 15.73 7.78 3.95
CA TYR A 114 16.59 7.41 5.08
C TYR A 114 17.96 8.08 4.99
N THR A 115 18.60 8.09 3.81
CA THR A 115 19.90 8.75 3.63
C THR A 115 19.82 10.27 3.86
N HIS A 116 18.64 10.86 3.65
CA HIS A 116 18.35 12.28 3.90
C HIS A 116 17.72 12.55 5.28
N LYS A 117 17.80 11.60 6.22
CA LYS A 117 17.36 11.77 7.62
C LYS A 117 15.86 11.98 7.81
N MET A 118 15.03 11.57 6.85
CA MET A 118 13.58 11.78 6.88
C MET A 118 12.77 10.60 7.41
N ILE A 119 13.32 9.38 7.39
CA ILE A 119 12.69 8.17 7.98
C ILE A 119 13.75 7.31 8.67
N PRO A 120 13.42 6.50 9.70
CA PRO A 120 14.41 5.66 10.38
C PRO A 120 14.86 4.47 9.53
N GLY A 121 16.06 3.96 9.79
CA GLY A 121 16.60 2.79 9.09
C GLY A 121 15.72 1.54 9.20
N LEU A 122 14.99 1.37 10.31
CA LEU A 122 14.03 0.27 10.49
C LEU A 122 12.92 0.26 9.43
N MET A 123 12.61 1.41 8.82
CA MET A 123 11.60 1.55 7.77
C MET A 123 12.11 1.20 6.36
N THR A 124 13.39 0.87 6.24
CA THR A 124 14.04 0.51 4.97
C THR A 124 14.29 -0.99 4.87
N PHE A 125 14.61 -1.44 3.65
CA PHE A 125 15.00 -2.82 3.38
C PHE A 125 16.29 -3.27 4.08
N GLU A 126 17.13 -2.35 4.55
CA GLU A 126 18.30 -2.68 5.40
C GLU A 126 17.90 -2.97 6.84
N GLY A 127 16.70 -2.55 7.25
CA GLY A 127 16.16 -2.71 8.59
C GLY A 127 15.10 -3.81 8.67
N ARG A 128 13.87 -3.41 9.01
CA ARG A 128 12.76 -4.33 9.28
C ARG A 128 11.75 -4.39 8.13
N ASN A 129 11.98 -3.68 7.03
CA ASN A 129 11.07 -3.61 5.90
C ASN A 129 11.38 -4.68 4.86
N TYR A 130 10.73 -5.83 4.96
CA TYR A 130 10.89 -6.92 4.01
C TYR A 130 10.00 -6.78 2.75
N ASP A 131 9.37 -5.62 2.55
CA ASP A 131 8.47 -5.38 1.43
C ASP A 131 9.20 -5.42 0.07
N ILE A 132 10.53 -5.24 0.07
CA ILE A 132 11.39 -5.39 -1.11
C ILE A 132 11.24 -6.78 -1.75
N PHE A 133 11.16 -7.84 -0.94
CA PHE A 133 11.00 -9.20 -1.45
C PHE A 133 9.66 -9.37 -2.16
N MET A 134 8.60 -8.78 -1.62
CA MET A 134 7.28 -8.78 -2.25
C MET A 134 7.30 -7.98 -3.55
N GLY A 135 8.02 -6.86 -3.60
CA GLY A 135 8.22 -6.08 -4.83
C GLY A 135 8.93 -6.87 -5.93
N ILE A 136 10.04 -7.54 -5.59
CA ILE A 136 10.85 -8.33 -6.53
C ILE A 136 10.11 -9.59 -6.98
N THR A 137 9.44 -10.30 -6.06
CA THR A 137 8.78 -11.57 -6.38
C THR A 137 7.45 -11.41 -7.09
N ALA A 138 6.78 -10.25 -7.00
CA ALA A 138 5.46 -10.04 -7.58
C ALA A 138 5.37 -10.31 -9.09
N PRO A 139 6.29 -9.81 -9.96
CA PRO A 139 6.26 -10.15 -11.38
C PRO A 139 6.46 -11.64 -11.65
N LEU A 140 7.38 -12.29 -10.93
CA LEU A 140 7.65 -13.72 -11.06
C LEU A 140 6.42 -14.55 -10.67
N ILE A 141 5.84 -14.29 -9.50
CA ILE A 141 4.65 -14.99 -9.00
C ILE A 141 3.45 -14.74 -9.93
N GLY A 142 3.27 -13.52 -10.43
CA GLY A 142 2.25 -13.19 -11.41
C GLY A 142 2.39 -14.01 -12.70
N LEU A 143 3.60 -14.10 -13.25
CA LEU A 143 3.89 -14.90 -14.44
C LEU A 143 3.68 -16.40 -14.20
N LEU A 144 4.18 -16.93 -13.08
CA LEU A 144 4.01 -18.34 -12.72
C LEU A 144 2.52 -18.69 -12.54
N PHE A 145 1.73 -17.79 -11.96
CA PHE A 145 0.29 -17.98 -11.82
C PHE A 145 -0.43 -17.93 -13.17
N MET A 146 -0.06 -16.99 -14.04
CA MET A 146 -0.63 -16.89 -15.40
C MET A 146 -0.35 -18.16 -16.22
N LYS A 147 0.85 -18.72 -16.09
CA LYS A 147 1.25 -19.99 -16.73
C LYS A 147 0.68 -21.23 -16.04
N LYS A 148 -0.16 -21.08 -15.00
CA LYS A 148 -0.72 -22.18 -14.19
C LYS A 148 0.33 -23.10 -13.56
N ILE A 149 1.54 -22.60 -13.34
CA ILE A 149 2.64 -23.35 -12.71
C ILE A 149 2.43 -23.43 -11.20
N ILE A 150 1.92 -22.36 -10.58
CA ILE A 150 1.59 -22.34 -9.16
C ILE A 150 0.08 -22.44 -8.93
N SER A 151 -0.31 -23.12 -7.87
CA SER A 151 -1.72 -23.33 -7.51
C SER A 151 -2.34 -22.08 -6.87
N LYS A 152 -3.68 -22.02 -6.86
CA LYS A 152 -4.43 -20.99 -6.11
C LYS A 152 -4.06 -20.99 -4.61
N LYS A 153 -3.77 -22.16 -4.03
CA LYS A 153 -3.34 -22.28 -2.62
C LYS A 153 -1.97 -21.61 -2.40
N ALA A 154 -1.01 -21.83 -3.31
CA ALA A 154 0.29 -21.18 -3.25
C ALA A 154 0.17 -19.65 -3.38
N LEU A 155 -0.67 -19.15 -4.28
CA LEU A 155 -0.92 -17.72 -4.41
C LEU A 155 -1.61 -17.11 -3.17
N ILE A 156 -2.51 -17.85 -2.51
CA ILE A 156 -3.08 -17.44 -1.22
C ILE A 156 -1.97 -17.33 -0.17
N ALA A 157 -1.09 -18.32 -0.06
CA ALA A 157 0.01 -18.29 0.90
C ALA A 157 0.93 -17.07 0.68
N TRP A 158 1.30 -16.79 -0.57
CA TRP A 158 2.08 -15.61 -0.93
C TRP A 158 1.37 -14.30 -0.55
N ASN A 159 0.05 -14.19 -0.81
CA ASN A 159 -0.72 -13.02 -0.39
C ASN A 159 -0.82 -12.86 1.13
N VAL A 160 -0.94 -13.96 1.88
CA VAL A 160 -0.97 -13.92 3.35
C VAL A 160 0.37 -13.45 3.91
N ILE A 161 1.49 -13.97 3.38
CA ILE A 161 2.83 -13.51 3.76
C ILE A 161 2.97 -12.01 3.45
N GLY A 162 2.61 -11.59 2.24
CA GLY A 162 2.64 -10.19 1.84
C GLY A 162 1.81 -9.27 2.75
N LEU A 163 0.60 -9.71 3.11
CA LEU A 163 -0.27 -8.98 4.02
C LEU A 163 0.35 -8.83 5.41
N ILE A 164 0.97 -9.89 5.94
CA ILE A 164 1.65 -9.84 7.24
C ILE A 164 2.82 -8.83 7.18
N LEU A 165 3.63 -8.88 6.12
CA LEU A 165 4.78 -7.97 5.97
C LEU A 165 4.36 -6.50 5.88
N VAL A 166 3.36 -6.18 5.04
CA VAL A 166 2.91 -4.79 4.89
C VAL A 166 2.24 -4.26 6.16
N LEU A 167 1.50 -5.09 6.89
CA LEU A 167 0.92 -4.71 8.17
C LEU A 167 2.01 -4.51 9.23
N PHE A 168 3.00 -5.40 9.27
CA PHE A 168 4.14 -5.28 10.17
C PHE A 168 4.89 -3.96 9.97
N ILE A 169 5.22 -3.60 8.73
CA ILE A 169 5.91 -2.33 8.48
C ILE A 169 5.00 -1.11 8.66
N LEU A 170 3.70 -1.22 8.36
CA LEU A 170 2.73 -0.16 8.67
C LEU A 170 2.70 0.16 10.18
N PHE A 171 2.64 -0.87 11.03
CA PHE A 171 2.69 -0.66 12.49
C PHE A 171 4.01 -0.04 12.93
N ASN A 172 5.15 -0.54 12.45
CA ASN A 172 6.45 0.06 12.75
C ASN A 172 6.51 1.53 12.28
N GLY A 173 5.94 1.84 11.12
CA GLY A 173 5.88 3.19 10.55
C GLY A 173 5.06 4.17 11.36
N ILE A 174 3.90 3.73 11.85
CA ILE A 174 3.03 4.51 12.75
C ILE A 174 3.74 4.74 14.08
N LEU A 175 4.35 3.70 14.66
CA LEU A 175 5.06 3.78 15.94
C LEU A 175 6.41 4.52 15.84
N SER A 176 6.92 4.73 14.63
CA SER A 176 8.12 5.54 14.40
C SER A 176 7.81 6.98 13.96
N ALA A 177 6.55 7.29 13.67
CA ALA A 177 6.14 8.65 13.30
C ALA A 177 6.36 9.58 14.49
N GLU A 178 6.79 10.81 14.21
CA GLU A 178 6.99 11.86 15.20
C GLU A 178 5.62 12.35 15.69
N LEU A 179 4.94 11.53 16.48
CA LEU A 179 3.63 11.75 17.04
C LEU A 179 3.71 11.56 18.57
N PRO A 180 2.72 12.03 19.36
CA PRO A 180 2.78 11.97 20.82
C PRO A 180 2.93 10.54 21.39
N PHE A 181 2.65 9.51 20.59
CA PHE A 181 2.73 8.11 20.96
C PHE A 181 3.90 7.36 20.28
N GLN A 182 4.91 8.06 19.75
CA GLN A 182 6.12 7.44 19.16
C GLN A 182 6.76 6.42 20.12
N GLN A 183 7.17 5.27 19.60
CA GLN A 183 7.83 4.18 20.35
C GLN A 183 9.18 3.76 19.74
N PHE A 184 9.44 4.09 18.47
CA PHE A 184 10.66 3.70 17.76
C PHE A 184 11.26 4.88 16.99
N GLY A 185 12.54 4.74 16.58
CA GLY A 185 13.17 5.69 15.67
C GLY A 185 13.40 7.09 16.25
N PHE A 186 13.55 7.23 17.57
CA PHE A 186 13.71 8.55 18.22
C PHE A 186 14.87 9.38 17.67
N GLU A 187 15.99 8.75 17.29
CA GLU A 187 17.14 9.43 16.69
C GLU A 187 16.86 9.97 15.28
N GLN A 188 15.97 9.30 14.54
CA GLN A 188 15.61 9.65 13.17
C GLN A 188 14.14 9.30 12.91
N PRO A 189 13.18 10.11 13.40
CA PRO A 189 11.76 9.78 13.33
C PRO A 189 11.25 9.69 11.89
N ASN A 190 10.12 9.03 11.71
CA ASN A 190 9.44 8.92 10.42
C ASN A 190 8.68 10.23 10.11
N ARG A 191 9.42 11.25 9.70
CA ARG A 191 8.91 12.59 9.33
C ARG A 191 8.50 12.66 7.87
N GLY A 192 9.14 11.88 7.00
CA GLY A 192 8.96 11.95 5.54
C GLY A 192 7.50 11.83 5.13
N ILE A 193 6.73 10.96 5.79
CA ILE A 193 5.29 10.73 5.51
C ILE A 193 4.39 11.96 5.73
N ASN A 194 4.86 13.01 6.40
CA ASN A 194 4.10 14.25 6.61
C ASN A 194 4.22 15.23 5.41
N TYR A 195 5.11 14.95 4.47
CA TYR A 195 5.41 15.83 3.35
C TYR A 195 4.82 15.30 2.05
N PHE A 196 4.44 16.20 1.15
CA PHE A 196 4.22 15.86 -0.24
C PHE A 196 5.57 15.50 -0.92
N PRO A 197 5.63 14.43 -1.75
CA PRO A 197 4.53 13.53 -2.13
C PRO A 197 4.33 12.32 -1.20
N PHE A 198 5.23 12.09 -0.25
CA PHE A 198 5.33 10.86 0.55
C PHE A 198 4.13 10.57 1.47
N VAL A 199 3.30 11.57 1.79
CA VAL A 199 1.99 11.36 2.46
C VAL A 199 1.10 10.38 1.71
N LEU A 200 1.27 10.26 0.38
CA LEU A 200 0.49 9.33 -0.44
C LEU A 200 0.85 7.87 -0.17
N LEU A 201 1.97 7.59 0.52
CA LEU A 201 2.33 6.23 0.93
C LEU A 201 1.25 5.66 1.87
N PRO A 202 1.04 6.22 3.07
CA PRO A 202 -0.02 5.78 3.96
C PRO A 202 -1.43 6.19 3.49
N ALA A 203 -1.58 7.27 2.71
CA ALA A 203 -2.89 7.70 2.27
C ALA A 203 -3.46 6.91 1.10
N THR A 204 -2.61 6.38 0.21
CA THR A 204 -3.07 5.78 -1.05
C THR A 204 -2.41 4.43 -1.32
N ILE A 205 -1.08 4.38 -1.36
CA ILE A 205 -0.35 3.19 -1.79
C ILE A 205 -0.56 2.01 -0.83
N VAL A 206 -0.27 2.20 0.46
CA VAL A 206 -0.36 1.14 1.48
C VAL A 206 -1.80 0.61 1.60
N PRO A 207 -2.86 1.44 1.68
CA PRO A 207 -4.24 0.97 1.68
C PRO A 207 -4.59 0.13 0.43
N ILE A 208 -4.15 0.55 -0.76
CA ILE A 208 -4.36 -0.20 -2.00
C ILE A 208 -3.64 -1.55 -1.96
N VAL A 209 -2.40 -1.60 -1.45
CA VAL A 209 -1.63 -2.85 -1.32
C VAL A 209 -2.29 -3.82 -0.34
N ILE A 210 -2.69 -3.33 0.85
CA ILE A 210 -3.41 -4.13 1.85
C ILE A 210 -4.71 -4.67 1.24
N TRP A 211 -5.50 -3.80 0.62
CA TRP A 211 -6.74 -4.19 -0.04
C TRP A 211 -6.52 -5.25 -1.11
N THR A 212 -5.44 -5.13 -1.90
CA THR A 212 -5.12 -6.05 -2.99
C THR A 212 -4.87 -7.45 -2.46
N HIS A 213 -4.10 -7.60 -1.38
CA HIS A 213 -3.90 -8.90 -0.72
C HIS A 213 -5.22 -9.48 -0.18
N ILE A 214 -5.98 -8.68 0.57
CA ILE A 214 -7.24 -9.11 1.18
C ILE A 214 -8.24 -9.58 0.12
N SER A 215 -8.45 -8.79 -0.92
CA SER A 215 -9.41 -9.09 -1.98
C SER A 215 -8.99 -10.30 -2.83
N ASP A 216 -7.69 -10.50 -3.06
CA ASP A 216 -7.18 -11.71 -3.73
C ASP A 216 -7.40 -12.96 -2.88
N ILE A 217 -7.13 -12.88 -1.57
CA ILE A 217 -7.37 -14.00 -0.64
C ILE A 217 -8.87 -14.37 -0.63
N ILE A 218 -9.76 -13.38 -0.51
CA ILE A 218 -11.22 -13.60 -0.51
C ILE A 218 -11.65 -14.30 -1.81
N LYS A 219 -11.23 -13.76 -2.96
CA LYS A 219 -11.60 -14.28 -4.28
C LYS A 219 -11.08 -15.71 -4.48
N LEU A 220 -9.79 -15.95 -4.25
CA LEU A 220 -9.17 -17.26 -4.46
C LEU A 220 -9.76 -18.34 -3.54
N ARG A 221 -10.05 -18.01 -2.27
CA ARG A 221 -10.71 -18.95 -1.34
C ARG A 221 -12.09 -19.36 -1.84
N LYS A 222 -12.87 -18.41 -2.35
CA LYS A 222 -14.21 -18.70 -2.90
C LYS A 222 -14.12 -19.57 -4.14
N GLU A 223 -13.22 -19.26 -5.07
CA GLU A 223 -13.02 -20.07 -6.28
C GLU A 223 -12.62 -21.52 -5.97
N ILE A 224 -11.76 -21.75 -4.98
CA ILE A 224 -11.38 -23.12 -4.58
C ILE A 224 -12.62 -23.87 -4.06
N LYS A 225 -13.43 -23.25 -3.19
CA LYS A 225 -14.65 -23.88 -2.66
C LYS A 225 -15.65 -24.24 -3.76
N THR A 226 -15.83 -23.36 -4.74
CA THR A 226 -16.74 -23.61 -5.87
C THR A 226 -16.25 -24.74 -6.76
N THR A 227 -14.94 -24.84 -7.05
CA THR A 227 -14.38 -25.97 -7.80
C THR A 227 -14.58 -27.30 -7.06
N THR A 228 -14.30 -27.35 -5.75
CA THR A 228 -14.50 -28.58 -4.96
C THR A 228 -15.96 -29.02 -4.89
N GLN A 229 -16.93 -28.11 -4.99
CA GLN A 229 -18.36 -28.46 -5.03
C GLN A 229 -18.85 -28.95 -6.40
N GLN A 230 -18.11 -28.69 -7.48
CA GLN A 230 -18.44 -29.18 -8.83
C GLN A 230 -17.84 -30.57 -9.10
N ASP A 231 -16.81 -30.96 -8.34
CA ASP A 231 -16.09 -32.23 -8.47
C ASP A 231 -16.63 -33.34 -7.53
N VAL A 232 -17.69 -33.07 -6.75
CA VAL A 232 -18.39 -33.99 -5.83
C VAL A 232 -19.82 -34.18 -6.31
#